data_AF-A0A2V4AKI7-F1
#
_entry.id   AF-A0A2V4AKI7-F1
#
_cell.length_a   1.000
_cell.length_b   1.000
_cell.length_c   1.000
_cell.angle_alpha   90.00
_cell.angle_beta   90.00
_cell.angle_gamma   90.00
#
_symmetry.space_group_name_H-M   'P 1'
#
loop_
_entity.id
_entity.type
_entity.pdbx_description
1 polymer ?
#
loop_
_entity_poly.entity_id
_entity_poly.type
_entity_poly.pdbx_seq_one_letter_code
_entity_poly.pdbx_strand_id
1 'polypeptide(L)'
;MGSTMPEPGEAVAVVRFRRGIVGETRRVCHVVPVPPGDTVPERLTAYCGQRFRPGQAELLTHITGMPCEACLAVSARDLAPARLLPALP
;
A
#
# COMPACT_ATOMS: atom_id res chain seq x y z
N MET A 1 -11.37 14.47 -23.68
CA MET A 1 -10.55 14.68 -22.46
C MET A 1 -10.17 13.31 -21.94
N GLY A 2 -8.93 12.91 -22.19
CA GLY A 2 -8.43 11.57 -21.84
C GLY A 2 -8.16 11.48 -20.35
N SER A 3 -8.83 10.54 -19.69
CA SER A 3 -8.42 10.10 -18.36
C SER A 3 -7.10 9.36 -18.53
N THR A 4 -6.00 9.95 -18.07
CA THR A 4 -4.71 9.28 -18.02
C THR A 4 -4.86 8.01 -17.19
N MET A 5 -4.72 6.85 -17.83
CA MET A 5 -4.45 5.61 -17.11
C MET A 5 -3.10 5.79 -16.43
N PRO A 6 -2.97 5.53 -15.12
CA PRO A 6 -1.66 5.58 -14.46
C PRO A 6 -0.71 4.65 -15.23
N GLU A 7 0.45 5.17 -15.63
CA GLU A 7 1.44 4.39 -16.38
C GLU A 7 1.81 3.13 -15.56
N PRO A 8 2.10 1.98 -16.18
CA PRO A 8 2.29 0.70 -15.49
C PRO A 8 3.46 0.64 -14.48
N GLY A 9 4.11 1.76 -14.14
CA GLY A 9 5.05 1.90 -13.03
C GLY A 9 4.50 2.62 -11.78
N GLU A 10 3.22 3.02 -11.78
CA GLU A 10 2.62 3.88 -10.73
C GLU A 10 1.50 3.19 -9.92
N ALA A 11 1.29 1.88 -10.13
CA ALA A 11 0.30 1.13 -9.37
C ALA A 11 0.79 0.87 -7.94
N VAL A 12 -0.08 1.11 -6.96
CA VAL A 12 0.16 0.75 -5.55
C VAL A 12 -0.74 -0.41 -5.13
N ALA A 13 -0.20 -1.30 -4.31
CA ALA A 13 -0.94 -2.40 -3.71
C ALA A 13 -0.90 -2.30 -2.18
N VAL A 14 -1.97 -2.76 -1.53
CA VAL A 14 -2.03 -2.89 -0.07
C VAL A 14 -1.83 -4.35 0.29
N VAL A 15 -0.83 -4.64 1.11
CA VAL A 15 -0.48 -6.00 1.50
C VAL A 15 -0.37 -6.14 3.01
N ARG A 16 -0.52 -7.35 3.51
CA ARG A 16 -0.32 -7.69 4.92
C ARG A 16 0.41 -9.02 5.03
N PHE A 17 1.23 -9.22 6.06
CA PHE A 17 1.81 -10.55 6.31
C PHE A 17 0.72 -11.59 6.53
N ARG A 18 0.87 -12.79 5.96
CA ARG A 18 -0.01 -13.95 6.24
C ARG A 18 0.11 -14.40 7.69
N ARG A 19 -0.89 -15.14 8.17
CA ARG A 19 -0.91 -15.68 9.53
C ARG A 19 0.29 -16.63 9.69
N GLY A 20 0.96 -16.55 10.84
CA GLY A 20 2.12 -17.40 11.15
C GLY A 20 3.46 -16.93 10.58
N ILE A 21 3.51 -15.85 9.78
CA ILE A 21 4.79 -15.30 9.26
C ILE A 21 5.44 -14.35 10.28
N VAL A 22 4.63 -13.53 10.94
CA VAL A 22 5.04 -12.60 12.00
C VAL A 22 4.02 -12.65 13.14
N GLY A 23 4.39 -12.17 14.33
CA GLY A 23 3.45 -11.98 15.44
C GLY A 23 2.32 -11.01 15.09
N GLU A 24 1.15 -11.16 15.73
CA GLU A 24 -0.06 -10.40 15.37
C GLU A 24 0.12 -8.88 15.46
N THR A 25 0.91 -8.40 16.42
CA THR A 25 1.24 -6.97 16.58
C THR A 25 1.95 -6.37 15.37
N ARG A 26 2.55 -7.21 14.51
CA ARG A 26 3.24 -6.80 13.28
C ARG A 26 2.44 -7.10 12.01
N ARG A 27 1.22 -7.66 12.11
CA ARG A 27 0.33 -7.91 10.96
C ARG A 27 -0.48 -6.67 10.58
N VAL A 28 0.19 -5.53 10.47
CA VAL A 28 -0.40 -4.28 9.96
C VAL A 28 -0.43 -4.27 8.44
N CYS A 29 -1.24 -3.38 7.85
CA CYS A 29 -1.27 -3.19 6.40
C CYS A 29 -0.10 -2.32 5.93
N HIS A 30 0.53 -2.69 4.83
CA HIS A 30 1.60 -1.95 4.19
C HIS A 30 1.22 -1.60 2.76
N VAL A 31 1.68 -0.43 2.31
CA VAL A 31 1.50 -0.02 0.91
C VAL A 31 2.82 -0.27 0.19
N VAL A 32 2.75 -0.98 -0.93
CA VAL A 32 3.89 -1.33 -1.78
C VAL A 32 3.68 -0.75 -3.17
N PRO A 33 4.70 -0.13 -3.79
CA PRO A 33 4.69 0.10 -5.23
C PRO A 33 4.77 -1.24 -5.96
N VAL A 34 3.95 -1.41 -6.98
CA VAL A 34 3.98 -2.59 -7.85
C VAL A 34 4.95 -2.30 -8.99
N PRO A 35 6.06 -3.05 -9.10
CA PRO A 35 6.99 -2.85 -10.21
C PRO A 35 6.29 -3.16 -11.55
N PRO A 36 6.62 -2.44 -12.63
CA PRO A 36 6.08 -2.72 -13.95
C PRO A 36 6.46 -4.12 -14.43
N GLY A 37 5.53 -4.79 -15.12
CA GLY A 37 5.74 -6.08 -15.77
C GLY A 37 4.94 -7.24 -15.16
N ASP A 38 4.89 -8.36 -15.90
CA ASP A 38 4.09 -9.55 -15.55
C ASP A 38 4.81 -10.54 -14.62
N THR A 39 6.07 -10.28 -14.27
CA THR A 39 6.85 -11.21 -13.43
C THR A 39 6.69 -10.88 -11.96
N VAL A 40 6.36 -11.89 -11.15
CA VAL A 40 6.31 -11.74 -9.69
C VAL A 40 7.72 -11.46 -9.16
N PRO A 41 7.96 -10.32 -8.50
CA PRO A 41 9.30 -10.00 -7.99
C PRO A 41 9.68 -10.92 -6.83
N GLU A 42 10.98 -11.24 -6.75
CA GLU A 42 11.57 -11.99 -5.63
C GLU A 42 11.38 -11.30 -4.26
N ARG A 43 11.13 -9.99 -4.29
CA ARG A 43 10.90 -9.16 -3.13
C ARG A 43 10.01 -7.97 -3.46
N LEU A 44 8.94 -7.81 -2.67
CA LEU A 44 8.17 -6.57 -2.60
C LEU A 44 8.66 -5.75 -1.41
N THR A 45 8.88 -4.47 -1.62
CA THR A 45 9.32 -3.55 -0.55
C THR A 45 8.29 -2.45 -0.37
N ALA A 46 7.75 -2.32 0.85
CA ALA A 46 6.81 -1.28 1.20
C ALA A 46 7.49 0.07 1.37
N TYR A 47 6.71 1.14 1.35
CA TYR A 47 7.22 2.50 1.60
C TYR A 47 7.93 2.64 2.95
N CYS A 48 7.52 1.89 3.97
CA CYS A 48 8.21 1.85 5.27
C CYS A 48 9.53 1.04 5.25
N GLY A 49 9.93 0.48 4.12
CA GLY A 49 11.10 -0.39 3.97
C GLY A 49 10.86 -1.87 4.30
N GLN A 50 9.65 -2.25 4.75
CA GLN A 50 9.31 -3.65 5.03
C GLN A 50 9.39 -4.49 3.75
N ARG A 51 10.11 -5.61 3.83
CA ARG A 51 10.32 -6.54 2.73
C ARG A 51 9.41 -7.76 2.86
N PHE A 52 8.84 -8.19 1.75
CA PHE A 52 8.01 -9.38 1.62
C PHE A 52 8.59 -10.28 0.54
N ARG A 53 8.76 -11.57 0.84
CA ARG A 53 9.04 -12.61 -0.16
C ARG A 53 7.73 -13.18 -0.71
N PRO A 54 7.76 -13.82 -1.90
CA PRO A 54 6.62 -14.56 -2.41
C PRO A 54 6.02 -15.49 -1.36
N GLY A 55 4.69 -15.46 -1.24
CA GLY A 55 3.93 -16.29 -0.30
C GLY A 55 3.93 -15.80 1.16
N GLN A 56 4.67 -14.74 1.53
CA GLN A 56 4.65 -14.19 2.90
C GLN A 56 3.52 -13.19 3.13
N ALA A 57 3.02 -12.56 2.06
CA ALA A 57 1.99 -11.54 2.13
C ALA A 57 0.70 -11.99 1.45
N GLU A 58 -0.42 -11.46 1.95
CA GLU A 58 -1.71 -11.47 1.28
C GLU A 58 -1.99 -10.08 0.69
N LEU A 59 -2.54 -10.04 -0.52
CA LEU A 59 -3.04 -8.81 -1.14
C LEU A 59 -4.40 -8.46 -0.55
N LEU A 60 -4.59 -7.20 -0.19
CA LEU A 60 -5.83 -6.68 0.36
C LEU A 60 -6.52 -5.80 -0.69
N THR A 61 -7.84 -5.95 -0.84
CA THR A 61 -8.65 -5.13 -1.76
C THR A 61 -8.97 -3.76 -1.18
N HIS A 62 -8.89 -3.61 0.15
CA HIS A 62 -9.07 -2.38 0.89
C HIS A 62 -8.22 -2.43 2.18
N ILE A 63 -7.93 -1.27 2.77
CA ILE A 63 -7.23 -1.22 4.06
C ILE A 63 -8.15 -1.83 5.13
N THR A 64 -7.66 -2.85 5.85
CA THR A 64 -8.42 -3.51 6.92
C THR A 64 -7.54 -3.85 8.11
N GLY A 65 -7.98 -3.46 9.32
CA GLY A 65 -7.14 -3.44 10.51
C GLY A 65 -6.21 -2.23 10.54
N MET A 66 -5.19 -2.27 11.40
CA MET A 66 -4.27 -1.14 11.56
C MET A 66 -3.32 -1.00 10.36
N PRO A 67 -3.22 0.18 9.72
CA PRO A 67 -2.20 0.45 8.73
C PRO A 67 -0.84 0.73 9.40
N CYS A 68 0.24 0.46 8.68
CA CYS A 68 1.56 0.95 9.04
C CYS A 68 1.57 2.48 8.91
N GLU A 69 1.89 3.18 10.00
CA GLU A 69 1.86 4.64 10.08
C GLU A 69 2.76 5.31 9.03
N ALA A 70 3.96 4.77 8.82
CA ALA A 70 4.89 5.28 7.80
C ALA A 70 4.34 5.11 6.38
N CYS A 71 3.71 3.97 6.07
CA CYS A 71 3.06 3.76 4.78
C CYS A 71 1.88 4.73 4.59
N LEU A 72 1.05 4.88 5.62
CA LEU A 72 -0.08 5.80 5.60
C LEU A 72 0.36 7.25 5.37
N ALA A 73 1.40 7.68 6.09
CA ALA A 73 1.95 9.03 5.96
C ALA A 73 2.46 9.31 4.54
N VAL A 74 3.06 8.33 3.86
CA VAL A 74 3.50 8.47 2.47
C VAL A 74 2.32 8.48 1.49
N SER A 75 1.36 7.58 1.67
CA SER A 75 0.20 7.49 0.77
C SER A 75 -0.79 8.66 0.90
N ALA A 76 -0.82 9.33 2.05
CA ALA A 76 -1.67 10.49 2.29
C ALA A 76 -1.11 11.81 1.75
N ARG A 77 0.15 11.85 1.27
CA ARG A 77 0.83 13.10 0.88
C ARG A 77 0.17 13.82 -0.29
N ASP A 78 -0.58 13.09 -1.11
CA ASP A 78 -1.29 13.63 -2.29
C ASP A 78 -2.75 14.01 -1.99
N LEU A 79 -3.24 13.76 -0.76
CA LEU A 79 -4.53 14.28 -0.34
C LEU A 79 -4.41 15.81 -0.17
N ALA A 80 -4.73 16.54 -1.23
CA ALA A 80 -4.83 17.99 -1.15
C ALA A 80 -5.74 18.39 0.03
N PRO A 81 -5.34 19.38 0.85
CA PRO A 81 -6.10 19.78 2.04
C PRO A 81 -7.54 20.28 1.73
N ALA A 82 -7.82 20.57 0.45
CA ALA A 82 -9.15 20.97 -0.03
C ALA A 82 -10.26 19.93 0.23
N ARG A 83 -9.93 18.65 0.47
CA ARG A 83 -10.91 17.59 0.78
C ARG A 83 -11.17 17.35 2.27
N LEU A 84 -10.44 18.03 3.16
CA LEU A 84 -10.59 17.88 4.62
C LEU A 84 -11.34 19.06 5.27
N LEU A 85 -11.69 20.09 4.50
CA LEU A 85 -12.57 21.15 4.97
C LEU A 85 -14.00 20.60 5.01
N PRO A 86 -14.68 20.53 6.17
CA PRO A 86 -16.12 20.36 6.16
C PRO A 86 -16.72 21.56 5.41
N ALA A 87 -17.72 21.30 4.56
CA ALA A 87 -18.59 22.36 4.07
C ALA A 87 -19.15 23.09 5.31
N LEU A 88 -18.73 24.34 5.50
CA LEU A 88 -19.19 25.20 6.57
C LEU A 88 -19.64 26.52 5.94
N PRO A 89 -20.77 27.06 6.42
CA PRO A 89 -22.13 26.83 5.90
C PRO A 89 -22.39 27.40 4.49
#